data_AF-A0A7J6PCX7-F1
#
_entry.id   AF-A0A7J6PCX7-F1
#
_cell.length_a   1.000
_cell.length_b   1.000
_cell.length_c   1.000
_cell.angle_alpha   90.00
_cell.angle_beta   90.00
_cell.angle_gamma   90.00
#
_symmetry.space_group_name_H-M   'P 1'
#
loop_
_entity.id
_entity.type
_entity.pdbx_description
1 polymer ?
#
loop_
_entity_poly.entity_id
_entity_poly.type
_entity_poly.pdbx_seq_one_letter_code
_entity_poly.pdbx_strand_id
1 'polypeptide(L)'
;VLANKARVECQSYRLNVEDQPTVDYVARYIAGVQQQYTYKGGARPFGISTLIIGQNENKKPQLYQTDPSGSFNSWKAAAIGRNSKTVTDYLEKNYKEDMAEQETIDMAIRALLEVVDPSGKNVEVCLMKPDGTL
;
A
#
# COMPACT_ATOMS: atom_id res chain seq x y z
N VAL A 1 12.25 -4.25 8.97
CA VAL A 1 12.03 -5.71 9.16
C VAL A 1 10.98 -6.26 8.20
N LEU A 2 9.71 -5.81 8.26
CA LEU A 2 8.64 -6.31 7.38
C LEU A 2 8.99 -6.19 5.89
N ALA A 3 9.49 -5.04 5.43
CA ALA A 3 9.92 -4.86 4.04
C ALA A 3 10.99 -5.88 3.59
N ASN A 4 11.94 -6.24 4.45
CA ASN A 4 12.96 -7.23 4.11
C ASN A 4 12.37 -8.64 4.06
N LYS A 5 11.47 -8.99 5.00
CA LYS A 5 10.74 -10.27 4.95
C LYS A 5 9.92 -10.39 3.67
N ALA A 6 9.18 -9.33 3.30
CA ALA A 6 8.43 -9.29 2.05
C ALA A 6 9.34 -9.46 0.82
N ARG A 7 10.48 -8.76 0.76
CA ARG A 7 11.45 -8.91 -0.34
C ARG A 7 11.97 -10.34 -0.46
N VAL A 8 12.35 -10.96 0.66
CA VAL A 8 12.83 -12.35 0.67
C VAL A 8 11.73 -13.31 0.21
N GLU A 9 10.50 -13.12 0.70
CA GLU A 9 9.37 -13.93 0.28
C GLU A 9 9.08 -13.80 -1.22
N CYS A 10 9.09 -12.58 -1.76
CA CYS A 10 8.87 -12.37 -3.18
C CYS A 10 9.91 -13.08 -4.06
N GLN A 11 11.18 -13.12 -3.62
CA GLN A 11 12.22 -13.88 -4.34
C GLN A 11 12.03 -15.39 -4.18
N SER A 12 11.67 -15.85 -2.98
CA SER A 12 11.35 -17.26 -2.72
C SER A 12 10.18 -17.73 -3.60
N TYR A 13 9.13 -16.93 -3.71
CA TYR A 13 7.97 -17.23 -4.56
C TYR A 13 8.39 -17.41 -6.03
N ARG A 14 9.19 -16.48 -6.56
CA ARG A 14 9.72 -16.55 -7.94
C ARG A 14 10.55 -17.80 -8.19
N LEU A 15 11.33 -18.27 -7.20
CA LEU A 15 12.15 -19.47 -7.33
C LEU A 15 11.32 -20.77 -7.28
N ASN A 16 10.27 -20.80 -6.47
CA ASN A 16 9.48 -22.02 -6.24
C ASN A 16 8.30 -22.17 -7.20
N VAL A 17 7.69 -21.06 -7.61
CA VAL A 17 6.49 -21.01 -8.45
C VAL A 17 6.82 -20.62 -9.89
N GLU A 18 8.07 -20.18 -10.14
CA GLU A 18 8.53 -19.70 -11.46
C GLU A 18 7.71 -18.55 -12.04
N ASP A 19 6.99 -17.81 -11.19
CA ASP A 19 6.15 -16.67 -11.57
C ASP A 19 6.28 -15.51 -10.55
N GLN A 20 5.79 -14.33 -10.92
CA GLN A 20 5.75 -13.18 -10.03
C GLN A 20 4.63 -13.30 -8.99
N PRO A 21 4.89 -12.96 -7.71
CA PRO A 21 3.84 -12.98 -6.70
C PRO A 21 2.79 -11.92 -7.00
N THR A 22 1.52 -12.28 -6.83
CA THR A 22 0.41 -11.31 -6.90
C THR A 22 0.46 -10.34 -5.72
N VAL A 23 -0.13 -9.15 -5.88
CA VAL A 23 -0.20 -8.15 -4.81
C VAL A 23 -0.99 -8.68 -3.61
N ASP A 24 -2.07 -9.42 -3.88
CA ASP A 24 -2.87 -10.12 -2.86
C ASP A 24 -2.01 -11.08 -2.03
N TYR A 25 -1.19 -11.88 -2.70
CA TYR A 25 -0.30 -12.83 -2.02
C TYR A 25 0.68 -12.11 -1.09
N VAL A 26 1.33 -11.04 -1.58
CA VAL A 26 2.27 -10.25 -0.78
C VAL A 26 1.57 -9.59 0.41
N ALA A 27 0.36 -9.06 0.21
CA ALA A 27 -0.45 -8.47 1.27
C ALA A 27 -0.82 -9.49 2.34
N ARG A 28 -1.31 -10.66 1.94
CA ARG A 28 -1.63 -11.77 2.83
C ARG A 28 -0.40 -12.25 3.62
N TYR A 29 0.76 -12.34 2.97
CA TYR A 29 2.00 -12.72 3.64
C TYR A 29 2.39 -11.69 4.71
N ILE A 30 2.41 -10.40 4.37
CA ILE A 30 2.76 -9.33 5.31
C ILE A 30 1.79 -9.32 6.49
N ALA A 31 0.50 -9.45 6.23
CA ALA A 31 -0.54 -9.51 7.24
C ALA A 31 -0.38 -10.73 8.16
N GLY A 32 -0.06 -11.91 7.60
CA GLY A 32 0.26 -13.10 8.38
C GLY A 32 1.49 -12.92 9.26
N VAL A 33 2.55 -12.27 8.76
CA VAL A 33 3.72 -11.93 9.59
C VAL A 33 3.36 -10.94 10.70
N GLN A 34 2.52 -9.95 10.44
CA GLN A 34 2.03 -9.03 11.47
C GLN A 34 1.24 -9.80 12.55
N GLN A 35 0.30 -10.63 12.12
CA GLN A 35 -0.53 -11.46 13.00
C GLN A 35 0.29 -12.38 13.90
N GLN A 36 1.33 -13.04 13.36
CA GLN A 36 2.19 -13.93 14.15
C GLN A 36 2.78 -13.25 15.39
N TYR A 37 3.06 -11.95 15.31
CA TYR A 37 3.64 -11.18 16.41
C TYR A 37 2.60 -10.70 17.43
N THR A 38 1.30 -10.97 17.22
CA THR A 38 0.23 -10.63 18.18
C THR A 38 0.03 -11.73 19.24
N TYR A 39 0.30 -12.99 18.89
CA TYR A 39 0.14 -14.13 19.79
C TYR A 39 1.45 -14.84 20.16
N LYS A 40 2.57 -14.50 19.50
CA LYS A 40 3.88 -15.06 19.85
C LYS A 40 4.41 -14.46 21.17
N GLY A 41 4.56 -15.31 22.18
CA GLY A 41 5.12 -14.92 23.47
C GLY A 41 6.52 -14.30 23.36
N GLY A 42 6.77 -13.25 24.15
CA GLY A 42 8.06 -12.55 24.19
C GLY A 42 8.33 -11.62 22.99
N ALA A 43 7.42 -11.52 22.03
CA ALA A 43 7.51 -10.58 20.91
C ALA A 43 6.50 -9.43 21.09
N ARG A 44 6.88 -8.22 20.65
CA ARG A 44 5.95 -7.10 20.55
C ARG A 44 5.27 -7.12 19.17
N PRO A 45 3.95 -6.85 19.08
CA PRO A 45 3.27 -6.67 17.80
C PRO A 45 3.91 -5.55 16.97
N PHE A 46 3.82 -5.67 15.66
CA PHE A 46 4.27 -4.62 14.74
C PHE A 46 3.34 -3.41 14.83
N GLY A 47 3.83 -2.26 15.30
CA GLY A 47 3.08 -1.00 15.35
C GLY A 47 3.04 -0.24 14.02
N ILE A 48 2.82 -0.93 12.90
CA ILE A 48 2.82 -0.33 11.56
C ILE A 48 1.66 -0.88 10.73
N SER A 49 1.01 0.01 9.98
CA SER A 49 0.13 -0.34 8.87
C SER A 49 0.89 -0.12 7.56
N THR A 50 0.60 -0.92 6.53
CA THR A 50 1.28 -0.80 5.24
C THR A 50 0.29 -0.59 4.11
N LEU A 51 0.71 0.18 3.10
CA LEU A 51 0.06 0.21 1.80
C LEU A 51 0.97 -0.52 0.81
N ILE A 52 0.38 -1.44 0.05
CA ILE A 52 1.06 -2.30 -0.89
C ILE A 52 0.42 -2.07 -2.24
N ILE A 53 1.22 -1.57 -3.18
CA ILE A 53 0.78 -1.22 -4.52
C ILE A 53 1.47 -2.18 -5.49
N GLY A 54 0.73 -2.61 -6.50
CA GLY A 54 1.26 -3.42 -7.58
C GLY A 54 0.24 -3.58 -8.69
N GLN A 55 0.52 -4.47 -9.64
CA GLN A 55 -0.41 -4.80 -10.72
C GLN A 55 -0.67 -6.30 -10.71
N ASN A 56 -1.85 -6.69 -11.18
CA ASN A 56 -2.12 -8.09 -11.49
C ASN A 56 -1.64 -8.46 -12.90
N GLU A 57 -1.82 -9.72 -13.28
CA GLU A 57 -1.47 -10.26 -14.61
C GLU A 57 -2.11 -9.49 -15.77
N ASN A 58 -3.26 -8.86 -15.55
CA ASN A 58 -3.98 -8.05 -16.53
C ASN A 58 -3.56 -6.57 -16.53
N LYS A 59 -2.44 -6.22 -15.89
CA LYS A 59 -1.94 -4.84 -15.71
C LYS A 59 -2.93 -3.91 -14.99
N LYS A 60 -3.90 -4.47 -14.26
CA LYS A 60 -4.81 -3.64 -13.45
C LYS A 60 -4.11 -3.26 -12.16
N PRO A 61 -4.13 -1.96 -11.79
CA PRO A 61 -3.55 -1.52 -10.54
C PRO A 61 -4.30 -2.15 -9.36
N GLN A 62 -3.55 -2.51 -8.32
CA GLN A 62 -4.07 -3.03 -7.07
C GLN A 62 -3.44 -2.29 -5.91
N LEU A 63 -4.26 -1.95 -4.91
CA LEU A 63 -3.84 -1.35 -3.66
C LEU A 63 -4.40 -2.18 -2.52
N TYR A 64 -3.50 -2.63 -1.65
CA TYR A 64 -3.86 -3.35 -0.42
C TYR A 64 -3.35 -2.58 0.79
N GLN A 65 -4.15 -2.59 1.84
CA GLN A 65 -3.76 -2.10 3.15
C GLN A 65 -3.63 -3.27 4.11
N THR A 66 -2.58 -3.27 4.93
CA THR A 66 -2.48 -4.16 6.10
C THR A 66 -2.37 -3.37 7.39
N ASP A 67 -2.76 -3.96 8.51
CA ASP A 67 -2.68 -3.35 9.83
C ASP A 67 -2.02 -4.27 10.89
N PRO A 68 -1.65 -3.75 12.07
CA PRO A 68 -1.03 -4.52 13.16
C PRO A 68 -1.79 -5.77 13.62
N SER A 69 -3.10 -5.85 13.40
CA SER A 69 -3.91 -7.01 13.78
C SER A 69 -3.67 -8.21 12.86
N GLY A 70 -3.07 -7.98 11.69
CA GLY A 70 -2.94 -8.97 10.63
C GLY A 70 -4.14 -8.99 9.68
N SER A 71 -4.99 -7.97 9.71
CA SER A 71 -6.03 -7.78 8.70
C SER A 71 -5.42 -7.19 7.43
N PHE A 72 -5.95 -7.59 6.27
CA PHE A 72 -5.63 -6.99 4.98
C PHE A 72 -6.88 -6.80 4.14
N ASN A 73 -6.96 -5.69 3.41
CA ASN A 73 -8.11 -5.34 2.57
C ASN A 73 -7.64 -4.66 1.28
N SER A 74 -8.37 -4.88 0.18
CA SER A 74 -8.15 -4.17 -1.08
C SER A 74 -8.90 -2.83 -1.11
N TRP A 75 -8.29 -1.80 -1.67
CA TRP A 75 -8.86 -0.46 -1.77
C TRP A 75 -8.69 0.10 -3.18
N LYS A 76 -9.57 1.04 -3.56
CA LYS A 76 -9.41 1.85 -4.77
C LYS A 76 -8.51 3.05 -4.52
N ALA A 77 -8.68 3.67 -3.35
CA ALA A 77 -7.80 4.68 -2.78
C ALA A 77 -7.82 4.50 -1.25
N ALA A 78 -6.68 4.71 -0.59
CA ALA A 78 -6.57 4.60 0.86
C ALA A 78 -5.53 5.57 1.40
N ALA A 79 -5.75 6.03 2.64
CA ALA A 79 -4.81 6.84 3.39
C ALA A 79 -4.57 6.21 4.77
N ILE A 80 -3.31 6.22 5.21
CA ILE A 80 -2.90 5.75 6.54
C ILE A 80 -2.04 6.82 7.22
N GLY A 81 -1.90 6.72 8.55
CA GLY A 81 -1.06 7.63 9.33
C GLY A 81 -1.85 8.78 9.98
N ARG A 82 -1.14 9.87 10.31
CA ARG A 82 -1.73 11.01 11.03
C ARG A 82 -2.75 11.73 10.15
N ASN A 83 -3.90 12.07 10.73
CA ASN A 83 -5.00 12.77 10.04
C ASN A 83 -5.54 12.03 8.81
N SER A 84 -5.35 10.70 8.73
CA SER A 84 -5.80 9.92 7.56
C SER A 84 -7.30 10.04 7.30
N LYS A 85 -8.13 10.24 8.34
CA LYS A 85 -9.57 10.44 8.20
C LYS A 85 -9.90 11.60 7.25
N THR A 86 -9.28 12.76 7.42
CA THR A 86 -9.50 13.92 6.55
C THR A 86 -9.10 13.63 5.10
N VAL A 87 -7.97 12.94 4.93
CA VAL A 87 -7.48 12.53 3.59
C VAL A 87 -8.43 11.50 2.96
N THR A 88 -8.91 10.52 3.72
CA THR A 88 -9.90 9.54 3.26
C THR A 88 -11.22 10.22 2.87
N ASP A 89 -11.74 11.15 3.67
CA ASP A 89 -12.96 11.90 3.34
C ASP A 89 -12.80 12.72 2.04
N TYR A 90 -11.59 13.21 1.75
CA TYR A 90 -11.27 13.86 0.48
C TYR A 90 -11.27 12.85 -0.68
N LEU A 91 -10.59 11.71 -0.51
CA LEU A 91 -10.52 10.65 -1.52
C LEU A 91 -11.90 10.11 -1.87
N GLU A 92 -12.77 9.87 -0.87
CA GLU A 92 -14.14 9.37 -1.07
C GLU A 92 -14.99 10.32 -1.93
N LYS A 93 -14.78 11.63 -1.82
CA LYS A 93 -15.54 12.65 -2.58
C LYS A 93 -15.01 12.88 -3.99
N ASN A 94 -13.71 12.71 -4.20
CA ASN A 94 -13.03 13.13 -5.42
C ASN A 94 -12.57 11.97 -6.31
N TYR A 95 -12.50 10.74 -5.78
CA TYR A 95 -12.14 9.56 -6.56
C TYR A 95 -13.16 9.32 -7.67
N LYS A 96 -12.65 9.00 -8.86
CA LYS A 96 -13.42 8.54 -10.02
C LYS A 96 -12.74 7.30 -10.59
N GLU A 97 -13.53 6.42 -11.20
CA GLU A 97 -12.94 5.34 -12.00
C GLU A 97 -12.25 5.92 -13.24
N ASP A 98 -11.24 5.21 -13.73
CA ASP A 98 -10.57 5.49 -15.00
C ASP A 98 -9.97 6.91 -15.14
N MET A 99 -9.51 7.49 -14.03
CA MET A 99 -8.81 8.78 -14.02
C MET A 99 -7.53 8.74 -14.86
N ALA A 100 -7.24 9.83 -15.57
CA ALA A 100 -5.97 9.96 -16.27
C ALA A 100 -4.79 10.04 -15.28
N GLU A 101 -3.58 9.74 -15.76
CA GLU A 101 -2.34 9.75 -14.95
C GLU A 101 -2.17 11.08 -14.19
N GLN A 102 -2.26 12.21 -14.89
CA GLN A 102 -2.11 13.54 -14.28
C GLN A 102 -3.23 13.85 -13.29
N GLU A 103 -4.47 13.44 -13.58
CA GLU A 103 -5.61 13.66 -12.67
C GLU A 103 -5.43 12.87 -11.36
N THR A 104 -4.88 11.66 -11.45
CA THR A 104 -4.61 10.80 -10.29
C THR A 104 -3.50 11.40 -9.42
N ILE A 105 -2.42 11.89 -10.04
CA ILE A 105 -1.33 12.58 -9.35
C ILE A 105 -1.87 13.85 -8.65
N ASP A 106 -2.61 14.69 -9.38
CA ASP A 106 -3.18 15.92 -8.84
C ASP A 106 -4.13 15.64 -7.67
N MET A 107 -4.96 14.60 -7.77
CA MET A 107 -5.85 14.19 -6.68
C MET A 107 -5.06 13.73 -5.46
N ALA A 108 -4.03 12.90 -5.64
CA ALA A 108 -3.20 12.42 -4.53
C ALA A 108 -2.50 13.57 -3.80
N ILE A 109 -1.95 14.53 -4.55
CA ILE A 109 -1.31 15.72 -3.99
C ILE A 109 -2.34 16.58 -3.25
N ARG A 110 -3.49 16.88 -3.86
CA ARG A 110 -4.54 17.68 -3.23
C ARG A 110 -5.07 17.02 -1.95
N ALA A 111 -5.25 15.71 -1.94
CA ALA A 111 -5.66 14.97 -0.76
C ALA A 111 -4.65 15.12 0.40
N LEU A 112 -3.35 15.12 0.10
CA LEU A 112 -2.30 15.36 1.11
C LEU A 112 -2.26 16.81 1.58
N LEU A 113 -2.52 17.77 0.70
CA LEU A 113 -2.55 19.20 1.04
C LEU A 113 -3.72 19.58 1.97
N GLU A 114 -4.73 18.72 2.16
CA GLU A 114 -5.75 18.90 3.20
C GLU A 114 -5.16 18.86 4.63
N VAL A 115 -3.98 18.24 4.80
CA VAL A 115 -3.37 18.03 6.12
C VAL A 115 -1.89 18.42 6.19
N VAL A 116 -1.26 18.71 5.05
CA VAL A 116 0.15 19.10 4.94
C VAL A 116 0.27 20.55 4.49
N ASP A 117 1.17 21.30 5.15
CA ASP A 117 1.52 22.65 4.74
C ASP A 117 2.31 22.63 3.40
N PRO A 118 1.84 23.34 2.37
CA PRO A 118 2.49 23.40 1.04
C PRO A 118 3.87 24.09 1.04
N SER A 119 4.26 24.78 2.11
CA SER A 119 5.46 25.63 2.14
C SER A 119 6.80 24.90 2.29
N GLY A 120 6.87 23.57 2.09
CA GLY A 120 8.11 22.78 2.24
C GLY A 120 8.20 21.52 1.39
N LYS A 121 9.36 20.83 1.47
CA LYS A 121 9.61 19.51 0.86
C LYS A 121 8.98 18.38 1.70
N ASN A 122 7.67 18.47 1.93
CA ASN A 122 6.94 17.60 2.86
C ASN A 122 6.16 16.49 2.16
N VAL A 123 6.15 16.48 0.82
CA VAL A 123 5.38 15.54 0.00
C VAL A 123 6.33 14.83 -0.95
N GLU A 124 6.29 13.50 -0.91
CA GLU A 124 6.97 12.62 -1.86
C GLU A 124 5.89 11.87 -2.65
N VAL A 125 6.09 11.76 -3.98
CA VAL A 125 5.15 11.09 -4.89
C VAL A 125 5.93 10.05 -5.67
N CYS A 126 5.35 8.86 -5.80
CA CYS A 126 5.85 7.78 -6.62
C CYS A 126 4.73 7.29 -7.54
N LEU A 127 5.03 7.07 -8.82
CA LEU A 127 4.08 6.63 -9.82
C LEU A 127 4.52 5.27 -10.37
N MET A 128 3.71 4.25 -10.16
CA MET A 128 3.95 2.95 -10.77
C MET A 128 3.18 2.82 -12.08
N LYS A 129 3.91 2.78 -13.20
CA LYS A 129 3.33 2.69 -14.56
C LYS A 129 2.99 1.24 -14.95
N PRO A 130 2.10 1.03 -15.94
CA PRO A 130 1.72 -0.31 -16.44
C PRO A 130 2.87 -1.17 -16.99
N ASP A 131 4.03 -0.59 -17.27
CA ASP A 131 5.24 -1.28 -17.71
C ASP A 131 6.15 -1.69 -16.53
N GLY A 132 5.75 -1.40 -15.29
CA GLY A 132 6.49 -1.70 -14.07
C GLY A 132 7.56 -0.67 -13.72
N THR A 133 7.64 0.46 -14.42
CA THR A 133 8.54 1.57 -14.06
C THR A 133 7.99 2.39 -12.89
N LEU A 134 8.91 2.95 -12.08
CA LEU A 134 8.65 3.82 -10.93
C LEU A 134 9.17 5.23 -11.19
#